data_AF-Q5DER4-F1
#
_entry.id   AF-Q5DER4-F1
#
_cell.length_a   1.000
_cell.length_b   1.000
_cell.length_c   1.000
_cell.angle_alpha   90.00
_cell.angle_beta   90.00
_cell.angle_gamma   90.00
#
_symmetry.space_group_name_H-M   'P 1'
#
loop_
_entity.id
_entity.type
_entity.pdbx_description
1 polymer ?
#
loop_
_entity_poly.entity_id
_entity_poly.type
_entity_poly.pdbx_seq_one_letter_code
_entity_poly.pdbx_strand_id
1 'polypeptide(L)'
;MAIQVSTLSEYPKMYLVTLNRAITSNINDLNGNNNFISMYQKSVSESAVDSIWYFKIPNETMTAYMDCYQGAYKNEYNPRMLKSLKYRLEQILNDFDKLNQNLLESWRRKFDELKRTTTETQSNETEASCSRLAPSSEYDLKSFKKDMSLLQMRLSLNVRHLFINELLTNFTNEVKSKIRPVTTEAYR
;
A
#
# COMPACT_ATOMS: atom_id res chain seq x y z
N MET A 1 -14.18 -29.16 45.05
CA MET A 1 -13.68 -29.69 43.78
C MET A 1 -13.29 -28.48 42.93
N ALA A 2 -12.00 -28.18 42.84
CA ALA A 2 -11.51 -26.99 42.12
C ALA A 2 -11.37 -27.34 40.64
N ILE A 3 -12.07 -26.60 39.77
CA ILE A 3 -11.89 -26.72 38.32
C ILE A 3 -10.56 -26.05 37.98
N GLN A 4 -9.61 -26.87 37.55
CA GLN A 4 -8.32 -26.46 37.04
C GLN A 4 -8.54 -25.74 35.70
N VAL A 5 -8.57 -24.40 35.71
CA VAL A 5 -8.58 -23.58 34.49
C VAL A 5 -7.13 -23.41 34.02
N SER A 6 -6.59 -24.46 33.40
CA SER A 6 -5.21 -24.45 32.90
C SER A 6 -5.16 -24.82 31.42
N THR A 7 -5.73 -24.00 30.55
CA THR A 7 -5.50 -24.08 29.08
C THR A 7 -5.64 -22.75 28.31
N LEU A 8 -5.89 -21.60 28.96
CA LEU A 8 -6.18 -20.34 28.24
C LEU A 8 -5.01 -19.33 28.13
N SER A 9 -3.79 -19.63 28.60
CA SER A 9 -2.73 -18.60 28.75
C SER A 9 -1.67 -18.53 27.64
N GLU A 10 -1.61 -19.49 26.70
CA GLU A 10 -0.55 -19.53 25.66
C GLU A 10 -0.97 -18.99 24.30
N TYR A 11 -2.24 -19.19 23.91
CA TYR A 11 -2.76 -18.76 22.60
C TYR A 11 -2.56 -17.26 22.32
N PRO A 12 -2.87 -16.33 23.24
CA PRO A 12 -2.71 -14.90 22.99
C PRO A 12 -1.25 -14.47 22.80
N LYS A 13 -0.31 -15.14 23.48
CA LYS A 13 1.14 -14.87 23.34
C LYS A 13 1.65 -15.31 21.96
N MET A 14 1.18 -16.45 21.46
CA MET A 14 1.53 -16.92 20.12
C MET A 14 1.02 -15.98 19.02
N TYR A 15 -0.20 -15.46 19.16
CA TYR A 15 -0.75 -14.45 18.23
C TYR A 15 0.09 -13.16 18.21
N LEU A 16 0.54 -12.67 19.37
CA LEU A 16 1.41 -11.49 19.44
C LEU A 16 2.75 -11.71 18.73
N VAL A 17 3.36 -12.90 18.84
CA VAL A 17 4.59 -13.23 18.12
C VAL A 17 4.36 -13.19 16.61
N THR A 18 3.27 -13.78 16.12
CA THR A 18 2.92 -13.77 14.70
C THR A 18 2.65 -12.34 14.19
N LEU A 19 1.89 -11.53 14.93
CA LEU A 19 1.62 -10.14 14.60
C LEU A 19 2.91 -9.31 14.54
N ASN A 20 3.79 -9.45 15.53
CA ASN A 20 5.06 -8.71 15.55
C ASN A 20 5.96 -9.07 14.35
N ARG A 21 5.99 -10.36 13.95
CA ARG A 21 6.71 -10.78 12.73
C ARG A 21 6.11 -10.16 11.48
N ALA A 22 4.78 -10.17 11.35
CA ALA A 22 4.10 -9.58 10.20
C ALA A 22 4.33 -8.05 10.12
N ILE A 23 4.28 -7.35 11.26
CA ILE A 23 4.57 -5.91 11.35
C ILE A 23 6.00 -5.64 10.90
N THR A 24 6.97 -6.36 11.47
CA THR A 24 8.40 -6.17 11.15
C THR A 24 8.66 -6.39 9.66
N SER A 25 8.11 -7.47 9.09
CA SER A 25 8.23 -7.76 7.66
C SER A 25 7.63 -6.64 6.81
N ASN A 26 6.43 -6.17 7.13
CA ASN A 26 5.76 -5.13 6.36
C ASN A 26 6.46 -3.76 6.46
N ILE A 27 7.05 -3.43 7.62
CA ILE A 27 7.89 -2.24 7.80
C ILE A 27 9.16 -2.33 6.94
N ASN A 28 9.83 -3.49 6.93
CA ASN A 28 11.03 -3.68 6.10
C ASN A 28 10.71 -3.53 4.62
N ASP A 29 9.61 -4.14 4.16
CA ASP A 29 9.14 -4.01 2.78
C ASP A 29 8.80 -2.55 2.44
N LEU A 30 8.11 -1.84 3.34
CA LEU A 30 7.77 -0.42 3.20
C LEU A 30 9.02 0.46 3.07
N ASN A 31 10.01 0.26 3.95
CA ASN A 31 11.27 1.01 3.92
C ASN A 31 12.06 0.72 2.64
N GLY A 32 12.14 -0.54 2.23
CA GLY A 32 12.76 -0.91 0.96
C GLY A 32 12.04 -0.27 -0.23
N ASN A 33 10.71 -0.25 -0.22
CA ASN A 33 9.89 0.37 -1.25
C ASN A 33 10.10 1.90 -1.33
N ASN A 34 10.22 2.58 -0.19
CA ASN A 34 10.50 4.02 -0.13
C ASN A 34 11.83 4.39 -0.79
N ASN A 35 12.87 3.57 -0.64
CA ASN A 35 14.14 3.78 -1.34
C ASN A 35 13.95 3.72 -2.86
N PHE A 36 13.19 2.74 -3.37
CA PHE A 36 12.87 2.66 -4.79
C PHE A 36 12.04 3.86 -5.28
N ILE A 37 11.06 4.32 -4.50
CA ILE A 37 10.27 5.51 -4.85
C ILE A 37 11.19 6.71 -5.03
N SER A 38 12.10 6.97 -4.08
CA SER A 38 13.04 8.09 -4.16
C SER A 38 13.94 7.99 -5.40
N MET A 39 14.46 6.79 -5.70
CA MET A 39 15.28 6.55 -6.89
C MET A 39 14.52 6.82 -8.19
N TYR A 40 13.30 6.28 -8.34
CA TYR A 40 12.52 6.49 -9.58
C TYR A 40 11.99 7.91 -9.72
N GLN A 41 11.65 8.58 -8.61
CA GLN A 41 11.31 10.02 -8.63
C GLN A 41 12.46 10.82 -9.21
N LYS A 42 13.68 10.58 -8.72
CA LYS A 42 14.88 11.22 -9.24
C LYS A 42 15.09 10.92 -10.74
N SER A 43 15.02 9.64 -11.14
CA SER A 43 15.22 9.23 -12.55
C SER A 43 14.21 9.87 -13.50
N VAL A 44 12.94 9.93 -13.10
CA VAL A 44 11.87 10.58 -13.87
C VAL A 44 12.13 12.08 -14.01
N SER A 45 12.51 12.76 -12.92
CA SER A 45 12.82 14.19 -12.95
C SER A 45 14.04 14.51 -13.81
N GLU A 46 15.12 13.75 -13.67
CA GLU A 46 16.34 13.92 -14.48
C GLU A 46 16.06 13.67 -15.95
N SER A 47 15.35 12.57 -16.27
CA SER A 47 14.94 12.26 -17.66
C SER A 47 14.05 13.34 -18.26
N ALA A 48 13.17 13.95 -17.46
CA ALA A 48 12.32 15.05 -17.92
C ALA A 48 13.13 16.31 -18.22
N VAL A 49 14.06 16.68 -17.34
CA VAL A 49 14.96 17.82 -17.53
C VAL A 49 15.84 17.61 -18.77
N ASP A 50 16.45 16.43 -18.90
CA ASP A 50 17.25 16.08 -20.07
C ASP A 50 16.43 16.15 -21.36
N SER A 51 15.19 15.67 -21.33
CA SER A 51 14.29 15.74 -22.48
C SER A 51 13.99 17.19 -22.89
N ILE A 52 13.79 18.08 -21.92
CA ILE A 52 13.58 19.51 -22.18
C ILE A 52 14.84 20.12 -22.84
N TRP A 53 16.02 19.84 -22.31
CA TRP A 53 17.27 20.43 -22.78
C TRP A 53 17.75 19.87 -24.12
N TYR A 54 17.90 18.55 -24.22
CA TYR A 54 18.50 17.89 -25.39
C TYR A 54 17.54 17.86 -26.58
N PHE A 55 16.26 17.62 -26.33
CA PHE A 55 15.25 17.48 -27.38
C PHE A 55 14.44 18.77 -27.61
N LYS A 56 14.75 19.83 -26.86
CA LYS A 56 14.09 21.15 -26.92
C LYS A 56 12.56 21.03 -26.79
N ILE A 57 12.10 20.07 -26.00
CA ILE A 57 10.68 19.87 -25.72
C ILE A 57 10.24 21.02 -24.80
N PRO A 58 9.18 21.76 -25.13
CA PRO A 58 8.67 22.80 -24.24
C PRO A 58 8.32 22.21 -22.86
N ASN A 59 8.62 22.96 -21.80
CA ASN A 59 8.40 22.51 -20.43
C ASN A 59 6.93 22.13 -20.18
N GLU A 60 5.99 22.88 -20.78
CA GLU A 60 4.55 22.65 -20.71
C GLU A 60 4.18 21.33 -21.39
N THR A 61 4.79 21.02 -22.54
CA THR A 61 4.58 19.75 -23.25
C THR A 61 5.09 18.58 -22.43
N MET A 62 6.29 18.68 -21.84
CA MET A 62 6.83 17.62 -21.00
C MET A 62 5.99 17.41 -19.74
N THR A 63 5.53 18.49 -19.10
CA THR A 63 4.64 18.42 -17.93
C THR A 63 3.33 17.73 -18.29
N ALA A 64 2.67 18.13 -19.37
CA ALA A 64 1.42 17.50 -19.83
C ALA A 64 1.63 16.00 -20.15
N TYR A 65 2.78 15.66 -20.73
CA TYR A 65 3.15 14.28 -21.01
C TYR A 65 3.31 13.46 -19.72
N MET A 66 4.03 13.99 -18.73
CA MET A 66 4.23 13.38 -17.41
C MET A 66 2.89 13.14 -16.70
N ASP A 67 2.04 14.17 -16.64
CA ASP A 67 0.74 14.12 -15.95
C ASP A 67 -0.19 13.08 -16.60
N CYS A 68 -0.19 13.00 -17.93
CA CYS A 68 -0.98 12.00 -18.65
C CYS A 68 -0.54 10.58 -18.29
N TYR A 69 0.77 10.29 -18.40
CA TYR A 69 1.30 8.97 -18.09
C TYR A 69 1.15 8.61 -16.60
N GLN A 70 1.23 9.59 -15.69
CA GLN A 70 0.88 9.38 -14.29
C GLN A 70 -0.56 8.88 -14.14
N GLY A 71 -1.51 9.52 -14.83
CA GLY A 71 -2.92 9.10 -14.85
C GLY A 71 -3.09 7.69 -15.41
N ALA A 72 -2.49 7.42 -16.58
CA ALA A 72 -2.58 6.13 -17.24
C ALA A 72 -2.04 4.98 -16.37
N TYR A 73 -0.87 5.15 -15.77
CA TYR A 73 -0.28 4.13 -14.91
C TYR A 73 -1.01 3.98 -13.57
N LYS A 74 -1.55 5.07 -12.99
CA LYS A 74 -2.45 4.95 -11.83
C LYS A 74 -3.64 4.05 -12.15
N ASN A 75 -4.26 4.22 -13.33
CA ASN A 75 -5.37 3.39 -13.76
C ASN A 75 -4.99 1.91 -13.92
N GLU A 76 -3.74 1.62 -14.31
CA GLU A 76 -3.24 0.25 -14.41
C GLU A 76 -2.96 -0.37 -13.04
N TYR A 77 -2.23 0.33 -12.17
CA TYR A 77 -1.69 -0.25 -10.94
C TYR A 77 -2.67 -0.21 -9.77
N ASN A 78 -3.55 0.78 -9.69
CA ASN A 78 -4.49 0.88 -8.58
C ASN A 78 -5.45 -0.31 -8.48
N PRO A 79 -6.10 -0.80 -9.56
CA PRO A 79 -6.93 -1.99 -9.50
C PRO A 79 -6.15 -3.25 -9.10
N ARG A 80 -4.91 -3.39 -9.59
CA ARG A 80 -4.03 -4.51 -9.23
C ARG A 80 -3.66 -4.47 -7.75
N MET A 81 -3.33 -3.29 -7.24
CA MET A 81 -3.06 -3.04 -5.83
C MET A 81 -4.27 -3.39 -4.98
N LEU A 82 -5.46 -2.89 -5.31
CA LEU A 82 -6.69 -3.18 -4.57
C LEU A 82 -7.00 -4.68 -4.52
N LYS A 83 -6.81 -5.39 -5.65
CA LYS A 83 -6.98 -6.86 -5.70
C LYS A 83 -5.98 -7.58 -4.80
N SER A 84 -4.71 -7.19 -4.84
CA SER A 84 -3.66 -7.75 -3.98
C SER A 84 -3.92 -7.46 -2.51
N LEU A 85 -4.34 -6.24 -2.19
CA LEU A 85 -4.68 -5.83 -0.84
C LEU A 85 -5.88 -6.63 -0.31
N LYS A 86 -6.94 -6.80 -1.11
CA LYS A 86 -8.10 -7.64 -0.76
C LYS A 86 -7.68 -9.07 -0.40
N TYR A 87 -6.87 -9.71 -1.25
CA TYR A 87 -6.39 -11.06 -0.97
C TYR A 87 -5.58 -11.13 0.32
N ARG A 88 -4.69 -10.16 0.55
CA ARG A 88 -3.89 -10.09 1.78
C ARG A 88 -4.76 -9.85 3.01
N LEU A 89 -5.80 -9.02 2.87
CA LEU A 89 -6.78 -8.81 3.93
C LEU A 89 -7.50 -10.11 4.26
N GLU A 90 -8.02 -10.83 3.27
CA GLU A 90 -8.69 -12.12 3.49
C GLU A 90 -7.78 -13.14 4.21
N GLN A 91 -6.50 -13.22 3.86
CA GLN A 91 -5.54 -14.07 4.57
C GLN A 91 -5.39 -13.67 6.04
N ILE A 92 -5.14 -12.39 6.31
CA ILE A 92 -5.00 -11.88 7.68
C ILE A 92 -6.31 -12.12 8.44
N LEU A 93 -7.46 -11.81 7.83
CA LEU A 93 -8.75 -12.03 8.47
C LEU A 93 -8.96 -13.50 8.83
N ASN A 94 -8.67 -14.46 7.93
CA ASN A 94 -8.77 -15.89 8.24
C ASN A 94 -7.90 -16.32 9.44
N ASP A 95 -6.70 -15.74 9.58
CA ASP A 95 -5.80 -16.02 10.71
C ASP A 95 -6.31 -15.43 12.03
N PHE A 96 -7.10 -14.35 12.00
CA PHE A 96 -7.52 -13.59 13.18
C PHE A 96 -9.06 -13.51 13.40
N ASP A 97 -9.88 -14.14 12.56
CA ASP A 97 -11.35 -14.05 12.49
C ASP A 97 -12.06 -14.43 13.79
N LYS A 98 -11.38 -15.23 14.62
CA LYS A 98 -11.87 -15.68 15.92
C LYS A 98 -11.68 -14.65 17.04
N LEU A 99 -10.97 -13.55 16.81
CA LEU A 99 -10.54 -12.63 17.88
C LEU A 99 -11.42 -11.39 18.03
N ASN A 100 -11.94 -10.77 16.95
CA ASN A 100 -12.87 -9.63 17.06
C ASN A 100 -13.61 -9.28 15.74
N GLN A 101 -14.91 -9.61 15.66
CA GLN A 101 -15.77 -9.32 14.49
C GLN A 101 -16.02 -7.81 14.25
N ASN A 102 -16.02 -6.97 15.30
CA ASN A 102 -16.21 -5.53 15.15
C ASN A 102 -15.01 -4.85 14.50
N LEU A 103 -13.80 -5.30 14.85
CA LEU A 103 -12.57 -4.83 14.22
C LEU A 103 -12.55 -5.21 12.73
N LEU A 104 -12.98 -6.42 12.41
CA LEU A 104 -13.10 -6.91 11.04
C LEU A 104 -14.05 -6.08 10.18
N GLU A 105 -15.23 -5.75 10.71
CA GLU A 105 -16.21 -4.93 10.01
C GLU A 105 -15.69 -3.48 9.80
N SER A 106 -15.01 -2.91 10.80
CA SER A 106 -14.35 -1.61 10.66
C SER A 106 -13.33 -1.59 9.51
N TRP A 107 -12.57 -2.67 9.33
CA TRP A 107 -11.57 -2.78 8.28
C TRP A 107 -12.14 -3.01 6.90
N ARG A 108 -13.23 -3.78 6.78
CA ARG A 108 -13.98 -3.88 5.52
C ARG A 108 -14.43 -2.51 5.04
N ARG A 109 -14.98 -1.69 5.95
CA ARG A 109 -15.38 -0.30 5.63
C ARG A 109 -14.21 0.57 5.21
N LYS A 110 -13.06 0.50 5.89
CA LYS A 110 -11.85 1.24 5.50
C LYS A 110 -11.32 0.81 4.13
N PHE A 111 -11.37 -0.49 3.81
CA PHE A 111 -10.98 -0.99 2.50
C PHE A 111 -11.95 -0.49 1.42
N ASP A 112 -13.26 -0.51 1.68
CA ASP A 112 -14.26 0.03 0.76
C ASP A 112 -14.10 1.53 0.55
N GLU A 113 -13.76 2.28 1.59
CA GLU A 113 -13.41 3.70 1.51
C GLU A 113 -12.17 3.91 0.64
N LEU A 114 -11.08 3.17 0.89
CA LEU A 114 -9.88 3.22 0.06
C LEU A 114 -10.21 2.90 -1.40
N LYS A 115 -11.00 1.86 -1.65
CA LYS A 115 -11.44 1.46 -3.00
C LYS A 115 -12.22 2.59 -3.66
N ARG A 116 -13.17 3.20 -2.96
CA ARG A 116 -13.97 4.33 -3.45
C ARG A 116 -13.08 5.52 -3.80
N THR A 117 -12.23 5.99 -2.89
CA THR A 117 -11.30 7.10 -3.15
C THR A 117 -10.36 6.80 -4.31
N THR A 118 -9.87 5.57 -4.39
CA THR A 118 -8.99 5.13 -5.49
C THR A 118 -9.72 5.14 -6.84
N THR A 119 -11.03 4.83 -6.84
CA THR A 119 -11.85 4.81 -8.05
C THR A 119 -12.25 6.23 -8.47
N GLU A 120 -12.63 7.08 -7.52
CA GLU A 120 -12.98 8.50 -7.76
C GLU A 120 -11.81 9.33 -8.28
N THR A 121 -10.57 8.90 -8.02
CA THR A 121 -9.35 9.56 -8.49
C THR A 121 -8.78 8.94 -9.77
N GLN A 122 -9.49 8.00 -10.40
CA GLN A 122 -9.08 7.46 -11.69
C GLN A 122 -9.21 8.51 -12.79
N SER A 123 -8.22 8.50 -13.67
CA SER A 123 -8.22 9.33 -14.87
C SER A 123 -8.89 8.55 -16.02
N ASN A 124 -9.26 9.23 -17.11
CA ASN A 124 -9.61 8.55 -18.37
C ASN A 124 -8.36 8.30 -19.25
N GLU A 125 -7.18 8.71 -18.80
CA GLU A 125 -5.96 8.55 -19.56
C GLU A 125 -5.53 7.08 -19.72
N THR A 126 -5.00 6.80 -20.90
CA THR A 126 -4.44 5.51 -21.30
C THR A 126 -3.07 5.74 -21.92
N GLU A 127 -2.20 4.73 -21.94
CA GLU A 127 -0.90 4.88 -22.62
C GLU A 127 -1.06 5.27 -24.10
N ALA A 128 -2.14 4.84 -24.75
CA ALA A 128 -2.46 5.18 -26.13
C ALA A 128 -2.88 6.65 -26.30
N SER A 129 -3.69 7.21 -25.38
CA SER A 129 -4.02 8.65 -25.40
C SER A 129 -2.79 9.50 -25.11
N CYS A 130 -1.99 9.12 -24.11
CA CYS A 130 -0.78 9.86 -23.74
C CYS A 130 0.31 9.81 -24.82
N SER A 131 0.38 8.73 -25.60
CA SER A 131 1.32 8.65 -26.73
C SER A 131 1.06 9.71 -27.80
N ARG A 132 -0.15 10.28 -27.89
CA ARG A 132 -0.46 11.39 -28.80
C ARG A 132 0.13 12.72 -28.35
N LEU A 133 0.42 12.85 -27.05
CA LEU A 133 1.14 13.98 -26.48
C LEU A 133 2.66 13.81 -26.60
N ALA A 134 3.12 12.69 -27.17
CA ALA A 134 4.54 12.49 -27.37
C ALA A 134 5.10 13.66 -28.20
N PRO A 135 6.23 14.24 -27.77
CA PRO A 135 7.00 15.11 -28.65
C PRO A 135 7.37 14.33 -29.92
N SER A 136 7.70 15.04 -31.00
CA SER A 136 7.91 14.49 -32.35
C SER A 136 8.57 13.10 -32.37
N SER A 137 8.16 12.26 -33.33
CA SER A 137 8.51 10.83 -33.45
C SER A 137 10.01 10.47 -33.52
N GLU A 138 10.90 11.45 -33.45
CA GLU A 138 12.36 11.30 -33.45
C GLU A 138 12.95 10.93 -32.08
N TYR A 139 12.16 10.98 -30.99
CA TYR A 139 12.67 10.80 -29.63
C TYR A 139 12.21 9.49 -28.97
N ASP A 140 13.17 8.69 -28.49
CA ASP A 140 12.87 7.46 -27.75
C ASP A 140 12.69 7.72 -26.24
N LEU A 141 11.46 8.06 -25.83
CA LEU A 141 11.09 8.23 -24.42
C LEU A 141 10.82 6.90 -23.68
N LYS A 142 11.24 5.74 -24.20
CA LYS A 142 10.99 4.44 -23.54
C LYS A 142 11.56 4.37 -22.12
N SER A 143 12.78 4.88 -21.90
CA SER A 143 13.40 4.85 -20.57
C SER A 143 12.59 5.66 -19.57
N PHE A 144 12.22 6.89 -19.96
CA PHE A 144 11.35 7.76 -19.17
C PHE A 144 10.02 7.07 -18.82
N LYS A 145 9.33 6.48 -19.82
CA LYS A 145 8.07 5.75 -19.60
C LYS A 145 8.23 4.59 -18.62
N LYS A 146 9.31 3.83 -18.76
CA LYS A 146 9.62 2.70 -17.88
C LYS A 146 9.81 3.15 -16.43
N ASP A 147 10.58 4.21 -16.21
CA ASP A 147 10.81 4.73 -14.85
C ASP A 147 9.53 5.30 -14.25
N MET A 148 8.69 5.96 -15.05
CA MET A 148 7.39 6.47 -14.63
C MET A 148 6.42 5.35 -14.26
N SER A 149 6.36 4.29 -15.07
CA SER A 149 5.61 3.06 -14.80
C SER A 149 6.06 2.41 -13.49
N LEU A 150 7.37 2.24 -13.30
CA LEU A 150 7.95 1.67 -12.09
C LEU A 150 7.67 2.54 -10.86
N LEU A 151 7.77 3.88 -10.99
CA LEU A 151 7.40 4.82 -9.94
C LEU A 151 5.94 4.64 -9.51
N GLN A 152 5.00 4.63 -10.46
CA GLN A 152 3.58 4.47 -10.12
C GLN A 152 3.28 3.12 -9.49
N MET A 153 3.88 2.03 -9.99
CA MET A 153 3.77 0.72 -9.34
C MET A 153 4.24 0.77 -7.88
N ARG A 154 5.37 1.42 -7.60
CA ARG A 154 5.94 1.55 -6.26
C ARG A 154 5.08 2.41 -5.34
N LEU A 155 4.51 3.50 -5.85
CA LEU A 155 3.55 4.34 -5.12
C LEU A 155 2.29 3.56 -4.75
N SER A 156 1.72 2.77 -5.68
CA SER A 156 0.58 1.90 -5.37
C SER A 156 0.94 0.84 -4.32
N LEU A 157 2.11 0.21 -4.42
CA LEU A 157 2.60 -0.73 -3.39
C LEU A 157 2.74 -0.05 -2.02
N ASN A 158 3.17 1.21 -1.99
CA ASN A 158 3.30 1.99 -0.76
C ASN A 158 1.96 2.13 -0.02
N VAL A 159 0.89 2.47 -0.76
CA VAL A 159 -0.47 2.57 -0.23
C VAL A 159 -0.91 1.25 0.42
N ARG A 160 -0.64 0.11 -0.25
CA ARG A 160 -0.91 -1.22 0.31
C ARG A 160 -0.16 -1.46 1.62
N HIS A 161 1.13 -1.18 1.68
CA HIS A 161 1.93 -1.40 2.89
C HIS A 161 1.47 -0.53 4.07
N LEU A 162 1.14 0.74 3.81
CA LEU A 162 0.60 1.64 4.83
C LEU A 162 -0.72 1.13 5.41
N PHE A 163 -1.64 0.69 4.54
CA PHE A 163 -2.92 0.12 4.96
C PHE A 163 -2.73 -1.12 5.85
N ILE A 164 -1.85 -2.04 5.43
CA ILE A 164 -1.56 -3.26 6.21
C ILE A 164 -0.90 -2.94 7.56
N ASN A 165 -0.02 -1.94 7.63
CA ASN A 165 0.59 -1.54 8.89
C ASN A 165 -0.44 -1.05 9.91
N GLU A 166 -1.40 -0.24 9.46
CA GLU A 166 -2.48 0.26 10.30
C GLU A 166 -3.35 -0.90 10.82
N LEU A 167 -3.67 -1.86 9.95
CA LEU A 167 -4.39 -3.09 10.29
C LEU A 167 -3.71 -3.90 11.39
N LEU A 168 -2.44 -4.26 11.17
CA LEU A 168 -1.69 -5.10 12.09
C LEU A 168 -1.47 -4.42 13.44
N THR A 169 -1.30 -3.09 13.44
CA THR A 169 -1.17 -2.30 14.67
C THR A 169 -2.46 -2.37 15.50
N ASN A 170 -3.62 -2.20 14.87
CA ASN A 170 -4.90 -2.28 15.58
C ASN A 170 -5.19 -3.68 16.11
N PHE A 171 -4.88 -4.74 15.35
CA PHE A 171 -4.96 -6.12 15.88
C PHE A 171 -4.05 -6.34 17.08
N THR A 172 -2.83 -5.80 17.03
CA THR A 172 -1.88 -5.92 18.14
C THR A 172 -2.40 -5.24 19.41
N ASN A 173 -2.99 -4.05 19.28
CA ASN A 173 -3.57 -3.32 20.41
C ASN A 173 -4.77 -4.07 21.01
N GLU A 174 -5.61 -4.66 20.15
CA GLU A 174 -6.76 -5.45 20.58
C GLU A 174 -6.36 -6.76 21.28
N VAL A 175 -5.35 -7.47 20.76
CA VAL A 175 -4.84 -8.68 21.42
C VAL A 175 -4.20 -8.31 22.77
N LYS A 176 -3.43 -7.23 22.83
CA LYS A 176 -2.83 -6.74 24.10
C LYS A 176 -3.90 -6.35 25.13
N SER A 177 -5.01 -5.73 24.73
CA SER A 177 -6.08 -5.31 25.65
C SER A 177 -6.72 -6.52 26.35
N LYS A 178 -6.86 -7.65 25.65
CA LYS A 178 -7.41 -8.91 26.18
C LYS A 178 -6.44 -9.72 27.04
N ILE A 179 -5.14 -9.43 26.97
CA ILE A 179 -4.09 -10.07 27.78
C ILE A 179 -3.88 -9.33 29.11
N ARG A 180 -4.56 -8.18 29.35
CA ARG A 180 -4.40 -7.43 30.60
C ARG A 180 -4.56 -8.36 31.81
N PRO A 181 -3.63 -8.31 32.78
CA PRO A 181 -3.73 -9.13 33.97
C PRO A 181 -5.01 -8.77 34.70
N VAL A 182 -5.77 -9.77 35.13
CA VAL A 182 -6.84 -9.59 36.10
C VAL A 182 -6.21 -8.88 37.30
N THR A 183 -6.58 -7.62 37.52
CA THR A 183 -6.18 -6.89 38.71
C THR A 183 -6.74 -7.65 39.91
N THR A 184 -5.85 -8.04 40.83
CA THR A 184 -6.12 -8.74 42.09
C THR A 184 -6.89 -7.88 43.11
N GLU A 185 -7.81 -7.04 42.66
CA GLU A 185 -8.69 -6.25 43.54
C GLU A 185 -9.98 -6.99 43.91
N ALA A 186 -10.23 -8.17 43.33
CA ALA A 186 -11.39 -9.01 43.68
C ALA A 186 -11.18 -9.93 44.90
N TYR A 187 -10.08 -9.77 45.66
CA TYR A 187 -9.79 -10.53 46.89
C TYR A 187 -9.43 -9.63 48.08
N ARG A 188 -10.14 -8.50 48.25
CA ARG A 188 -10.13 -7.74 49.50
C ARG A 188 -11.50 -7.77 50.16
#